data_AF-A0AAV4ZZX0-F1
#
_entry.id   AF-A0AAV4ZZX0-F1
#
_cell.length_a   1.000
_cell.length_b   1.000
_cell.length_c   1.000
_cell.angle_alpha   90.00
_cell.angle_beta   90.00
_cell.angle_gamma   90.00
#
_symmetry.space_group_name_H-M   'P 1'
#
loop_
_entity.id
_entity.type
_entity.pdbx_description
1 polymer ?
#
loop_
_entity_poly.entity_id
_entity_poly.type
_entity_poly.pdbx_seq_one_letter_code
_entity_poly.pdbx_strand_id
1 'polypeptide(L)'
;MLFNIEKWQVERLPEGRYILKNFEAPVTARGGHVKAVIYPNVDETLKIFEWHITLQHHKGEKLYTIASLNGECFWHTTSDTFSPIAVGPVDAYLSDPPQFEKNALFRFEPVTLKSGIYTIHNEFSPVGRALFEDFSPNPKPVYNATDAARSLWYIQAEKNGKYKLLNLGAPVAPQEDELFAFIDPDLDPNDPKFEWTIEPRFYQGRFLYTSVVVSWLSIFTNLRFSLGSRSLAIMDGLQLPTSFLRIVPFVLRSGFYKIRHHDGLVGRASIEDKSLRPKRILNKTDNPDATWFIQNVGPNRYKLSASQGFDVVSLDYTNEKFRGYDPVDAEVRPEEQQGPFFVFAVVEPKFVGPDWSIIPRFIHGEDVYTIQLASLPSIFLDRFWFAHEREKSQIEIKNVLFENGVPPDPNLLFKIDPLPVPIREGL
;
A
#
# COMPACT_ATOMS: atom_id res chain seq x y z
N MET A 1 -0.02 -14.52 -6.50
CA MET A 1 1.22 -14.77 -5.76
C MET A 1 1.28 -13.73 -4.65
N LEU A 2 0.97 -14.11 -3.41
CA LEU A 2 1.01 -13.20 -2.25
C LEU A 2 2.45 -13.19 -1.72
N PHE A 3 3.09 -12.04 -1.72
CA PHE A 3 4.41 -11.87 -1.11
C PHE A 3 4.27 -12.05 0.41
N ASN A 4 4.56 -13.24 0.91
CA ASN A 4 4.77 -13.50 2.33
C ASN A 4 6.12 -12.88 2.70
N ILE A 5 6.10 -11.61 3.08
CA ILE A 5 7.20 -11.07 3.87
C ILE A 5 7.13 -11.83 5.20
N GLU A 6 8.10 -12.68 5.48
CA GLU A 6 8.29 -13.30 6.80
C GLU A 6 8.47 -12.17 7.81
N LYS A 7 7.52 -12.03 8.72
CA LYS A 7 7.51 -10.96 9.70
C LYS A 7 7.61 -11.55 11.10
N TRP A 8 8.30 -10.82 11.95
CA TRP A 8 8.61 -11.19 13.31
C TRP A 8 7.80 -10.34 14.28
N GLN A 9 7.30 -10.95 15.35
CA GLN A 9 6.80 -10.24 16.51
C GLN A 9 7.88 -10.26 17.58
N VAL A 10 8.20 -9.09 18.14
CA VAL A 10 9.19 -8.95 19.22
C VAL A 10 8.45 -8.39 20.44
N GLU A 11 8.34 -9.22 21.47
CA GLU A 11 7.68 -8.89 22.73
C GLU A 11 8.75 -8.58 23.79
N ARG A 12 8.73 -7.36 24.33
CA ARG A 12 9.67 -6.96 25.38
C ARG A 12 9.16 -7.42 26.74
N LEU A 13 10.03 -8.13 27.47
CA LEU A 13 9.83 -8.57 28.85
C LEU A 13 10.56 -7.63 29.82
N PRO A 14 10.30 -7.74 31.14
CA PRO A 14 11.10 -7.04 32.16
C PRO A 14 12.60 -7.34 32.02
N GLU A 15 13.42 -6.41 32.51
CA GLU A 15 14.89 -6.56 32.58
C GLU A 15 15.60 -6.64 31.21
N GLY A 16 14.96 -6.13 30.15
CA GLY A 16 15.57 -6.09 28.81
C GLY A 16 15.67 -7.47 28.14
N ARG A 17 14.80 -8.40 28.55
CA ARG A 17 14.57 -9.69 27.89
C ARG A 17 13.51 -9.55 26.81
N TYR A 18 13.50 -10.47 25.85
CA TYR A 18 12.57 -10.45 24.71
C TYR A 18 12.11 -11.84 24.33
N ILE A 19 10.87 -11.97 23.87
CA ILE A 19 10.38 -13.14 23.15
C ILE A 19 10.25 -12.75 21.68
N LEU A 20 10.89 -13.53 20.80
CA LEU A 20 10.70 -13.40 19.35
C LEU A 20 9.75 -14.49 18.88
N LYS A 21 8.76 -14.11 18.06
CA LYS A 21 7.78 -15.04 17.48
C LYS A 21 7.78 -14.92 15.97
N ASN A 22 7.66 -16.05 15.30
CA ASN A 22 7.44 -16.15 13.86
C ASN A 22 6.11 -16.89 13.65
N PHE A 23 5.13 -16.25 12.99
CA PHE A 23 3.76 -16.75 12.89
C PHE A 23 3.14 -17.16 14.24
N GLU A 24 3.21 -16.27 15.24
CA GLU A 24 2.74 -16.49 16.63
C GLU A 24 3.50 -17.55 17.44
N ALA A 25 4.28 -18.44 16.79
CA ALA A 25 5.08 -19.42 17.47
C ALA A 25 6.37 -18.77 18.03
N PRO A 26 6.65 -18.89 19.34
CA PRO A 26 7.91 -18.43 19.91
C PRO A 26 9.08 -19.22 19.32
N VAL A 27 10.22 -18.55 19.16
CA VAL A 27 11.44 -19.20 18.67
C VAL A 27 12.42 -19.51 19.79
N THR A 28 13.11 -20.64 19.65
CA THR A 28 14.14 -21.11 20.59
C THR A 28 15.36 -21.65 19.84
N ALA A 29 16.45 -21.88 20.56
CA ALA A 29 17.63 -22.58 20.06
C ALA A 29 17.40 -24.10 20.13
N ARG A 30 17.33 -24.80 18.99
CA ARG A 30 17.19 -26.27 18.98
C ARG A 30 18.01 -26.91 17.88
N GLY A 31 18.98 -27.72 18.30
CA GLY A 31 19.91 -28.42 17.40
C GLY A 31 20.80 -27.45 16.61
N GLY A 32 21.30 -26.40 17.27
CA GLY A 32 22.21 -25.42 16.65
C GLY A 32 21.54 -24.39 15.73
N HIS A 33 20.19 -24.32 15.71
CA HIS A 33 19.44 -23.39 14.86
C HIS A 33 18.28 -22.74 15.62
N VAL A 34 17.84 -21.58 15.11
CA VAL A 34 16.60 -20.93 15.53
C VAL A 34 15.43 -21.72 14.95
N LYS A 35 14.51 -22.18 15.81
CA LYS A 35 13.31 -22.90 15.40
C LYS A 35 12.07 -22.32 16.06
N ALA A 36 11.01 -22.13 15.28
CA ALA A 36 9.68 -21.83 15.79
C ALA A 36 9.04 -23.07 16.43
N VAL A 37 8.47 -22.91 17.62
CA VAL A 37 7.84 -23.99 18.37
C VAL A 37 6.31 -23.82 18.30
N ILE A 38 5.67 -24.61 17.44
CA ILE A 38 4.22 -24.51 17.16
C ILE A 38 3.38 -25.03 18.33
N TYR A 39 3.90 -26.02 19.06
CA TYR A 39 3.23 -26.63 20.22
C TYR A 39 4.23 -26.69 21.38
N PRO A 40 4.41 -25.59 22.14
CA PRO A 40 5.24 -25.64 23.34
C PRO A 40 4.58 -26.62 24.30
N ASN A 41 5.34 -27.62 24.74
CA ASN A 41 4.85 -28.49 25.80
C ASN A 41 4.70 -27.61 27.05
N VAL A 42 3.53 -27.63 27.71
CA VAL A 42 3.15 -26.63 28.72
C VAL A 42 4.09 -26.64 29.94
N ASP A 43 4.87 -27.71 30.11
CA ASP A 43 5.89 -27.87 31.16
C ASP A 43 7.30 -27.34 30.78
N GLU A 44 7.55 -26.96 29.52
CA GLU A 44 8.80 -26.30 29.16
C GLU A 44 8.78 -24.86 29.68
N THR A 45 9.61 -24.60 30.69
CA THR A 45 9.80 -23.27 31.30
C THR A 45 9.97 -22.19 30.24
N LEU A 46 9.14 -21.15 30.29
CA LEU A 46 9.10 -20.00 29.36
C LEU A 46 10.47 -19.38 29.03
N LYS A 47 11.48 -19.57 29.89
CA LYS A 47 12.84 -19.05 29.75
C LYS A 47 13.57 -19.50 28.48
N ILE A 48 13.26 -20.67 27.91
CA ILE A 48 13.93 -21.14 26.68
C ILE A 48 13.55 -20.32 25.44
N PHE A 49 12.49 -19.51 25.53
CA PHE A 49 12.02 -18.62 24.46
C PHE A 49 12.49 -17.18 24.62
N GLU A 50 13.26 -16.91 25.67
CA GLU A 50 13.71 -15.56 26.00
C GLU A 50 15.12 -15.29 25.49
N TRP A 51 15.33 -14.06 25.01
CA TRP A 51 16.55 -13.60 24.37
C TRP A 51 16.96 -12.24 24.93
N HIS A 52 18.26 -11.97 24.96
CA HIS A 52 18.80 -10.63 25.07
C HIS A 52 18.99 -10.02 23.69
N ILE A 53 18.44 -8.82 23.47
CA ILE A 53 18.64 -8.06 22.24
C ILE A 53 19.42 -6.79 22.61
N THR A 54 20.63 -6.67 22.07
CA THR A 54 21.57 -5.60 22.43
C THR A 54 21.91 -4.75 21.22
N LEU A 55 21.69 -3.44 21.30
CA LEU A 55 22.03 -2.47 20.26
C LEU A 55 23.55 -2.28 20.15
N GLN A 56 24.08 -2.37 18.94
CA GLN A 56 25.51 -2.24 18.63
C GLN A 56 25.79 -0.84 18.06
N HIS A 57 25.83 0.17 18.94
CA HIS A 57 25.96 1.60 18.57
C HIS A 57 27.15 1.92 17.65
N HIS A 58 28.23 1.14 17.72
CA HIS A 58 29.48 1.40 17.01
C HIS A 58 29.51 0.90 15.54
N LYS A 59 28.48 0.19 15.07
CA LYS A 59 28.39 -0.32 13.67
C LYS A 59 27.36 0.42 12.81
N GLY A 60 26.83 1.54 13.30
CA GLY A 60 25.78 2.33 12.64
C GLY A 60 24.42 2.21 13.32
N GLU A 61 23.44 2.94 12.82
CA GLU A 61 22.12 2.98 13.41
C GLU A 61 21.39 1.63 13.22
N LYS A 62 20.88 1.06 14.33
CA LYS A 62 19.90 -0.05 14.37
C LYS A 62 20.43 -1.45 14.01
N LEU A 63 21.68 -1.78 14.36
CA LEU A 63 22.17 -3.17 14.34
C LEU A 63 22.15 -3.78 15.74
N TYR A 64 21.70 -5.02 15.85
CA TYR A 64 21.51 -5.71 17.12
C TYR A 64 22.17 -7.08 17.12
N THR A 65 22.68 -7.50 18.27
CA THR A 65 22.95 -8.91 18.54
C THR A 65 21.76 -9.54 19.27
N ILE A 66 21.52 -10.82 19.02
CA ILE A 66 20.47 -11.60 19.68
C ILE A 66 21.15 -12.77 20.37
N ALA A 67 21.17 -12.75 21.69
CA ALA A 67 21.86 -13.72 22.53
C ALA A 67 20.88 -14.49 23.41
N SER A 68 21.21 -15.74 23.70
CA SER A 68 20.58 -16.51 24.78
C SER A 68 20.75 -15.80 26.14
N LEU A 69 19.88 -16.11 27.11
CA LEU A 69 19.91 -15.45 28.43
C LEU A 69 21.24 -15.60 29.19
N ASN A 70 21.96 -16.71 28.98
CA ASN A 70 23.27 -16.93 29.59
C ASN A 70 24.42 -16.29 28.81
N GLY A 71 24.15 -15.70 27.64
CA GLY A 71 25.14 -15.08 26.76
C GLY A 71 26.09 -16.05 26.07
N GLU A 72 25.86 -17.37 26.15
CA GLU A 72 26.77 -18.39 25.58
C GLU A 72 26.56 -18.56 24.07
N CYS A 73 25.32 -18.38 23.61
CA CYS A 73 24.95 -18.57 22.21
C CYS A 73 24.31 -17.32 21.63
N PHE A 74 24.65 -17.02 20.38
CA PHE A 74 24.16 -15.92 19.57
C PHE A 74 23.54 -16.42 18.28
N TRP A 75 22.56 -15.69 17.77
CA TRP A 75 22.08 -15.87 16.41
C TRP A 75 23.19 -15.45 15.44
N HIS A 76 23.37 -16.20 14.36
CA HIS A 76 24.22 -15.81 13.25
C HIS A 76 23.77 -16.46 11.93
N THR A 77 24.06 -15.79 10.82
CA THR A 77 23.79 -16.30 9.48
C THR A 77 24.99 -17.08 8.93
N THR A 78 24.71 -18.13 8.16
CA THR A 78 25.73 -18.78 7.33
C THR A 78 25.83 -18.09 5.95
N SER A 79 26.83 -18.44 5.16
CA SER A 79 27.01 -17.87 3.80
C SER A 79 25.91 -18.28 2.80
N ASP A 80 25.19 -19.37 3.07
CA ASP A 80 24.09 -19.85 2.25
C ASP A 80 22.79 -19.07 2.53
N THR A 81 22.19 -18.53 1.46
CA THR A 81 21.02 -17.64 1.48
C THR A 81 19.73 -18.34 1.94
N PHE A 82 19.70 -19.68 1.88
CA PHE A 82 18.53 -20.48 2.26
C PHE A 82 18.74 -21.32 3.52
N SER A 83 19.85 -21.10 4.23
CA SER A 83 20.15 -21.83 5.45
C SER A 83 19.38 -21.24 6.65
N PRO A 84 18.90 -22.09 7.58
CA PRO A 84 18.30 -21.62 8.83
C PRO A 84 19.27 -20.75 9.63
N ILE A 85 18.75 -19.78 10.39
CA ILE A 85 19.56 -18.98 11.31
C ILE A 85 20.23 -19.93 12.31
N ALA A 86 21.56 -19.93 12.34
CA ALA A 86 22.33 -20.74 13.25
C ALA A 86 22.36 -20.09 14.65
N VAL A 87 22.50 -20.94 15.67
CA VAL A 87 22.64 -20.53 17.07
C VAL A 87 23.84 -21.24 17.65
N GLY A 88 24.81 -20.47 18.14
CA GLY A 88 26.05 -20.99 18.70
C GLY A 88 26.95 -19.88 19.20
N PRO A 89 28.17 -20.21 19.68
CA PRO A 89 29.15 -19.21 20.03
C PRO A 89 29.50 -18.36 18.81
N VAL A 90 29.73 -17.06 19.02
CA VAL A 90 30.17 -16.12 18.00
C VAL A 90 31.41 -15.42 18.52
N ASP A 91 32.44 -15.34 17.69
CA ASP A 91 33.65 -14.60 18.01
C ASP A 91 33.34 -13.11 18.12
N ALA A 92 33.70 -12.53 19.27
CA ALA A 92 33.69 -11.10 19.47
C ALA A 92 35.13 -10.58 19.51
N TYR A 93 35.40 -9.47 18.82
CA TYR A 93 36.71 -8.83 18.90
C TYR A 93 36.89 -8.22 20.29
N LEU A 94 38.08 -8.43 20.87
CA LEU A 94 38.50 -7.82 22.14
C LEU A 94 38.52 -6.29 22.01
N SER A 95 37.41 -5.67 22.41
CA SER A 95 37.13 -4.24 22.29
C SER A 95 36.07 -3.85 23.32
N ASP A 96 35.99 -2.57 23.65
CA ASP A 96 34.99 -2.02 24.56
C ASP A 96 34.21 -0.89 23.86
N PRO A 97 32.94 -1.10 23.46
CA PRO A 97 32.16 -2.35 23.60
C PRO A 97 32.64 -3.46 22.65
N PRO A 98 32.32 -4.74 22.93
CA PRO A 98 32.65 -5.86 22.05
C PRO A 98 32.12 -5.66 20.63
N GLN A 99 32.93 -5.98 19.62
CA GLN A 99 32.51 -5.95 18.22
C GLN A 99 32.22 -7.35 17.71
N PHE A 100 31.18 -7.47 16.89
CA PHE A 100 30.75 -8.74 16.29
C PHE A 100 30.93 -8.71 14.77
N GLU A 101 31.08 -9.90 14.19
CA GLU A 101 31.07 -10.08 12.74
C GLU A 101 29.70 -9.75 12.13
N LYS A 102 29.67 -9.40 10.84
CA LYS A 102 28.45 -8.96 10.15
C LYS A 102 27.33 -10.00 10.16
N ASN A 103 27.69 -11.28 10.15
CA ASN A 103 26.73 -12.39 10.18
C ASN A 103 26.02 -12.56 11.53
N ALA A 104 26.51 -11.95 12.61
CA ALA A 104 25.87 -11.95 13.93
C ALA A 104 25.08 -10.66 14.23
N LEU A 105 24.99 -9.75 13.25
CA LEU A 105 24.30 -8.48 13.38
C LEU A 105 22.96 -8.52 12.63
N PHE A 106 21.88 -8.31 13.35
CA PHE A 106 20.52 -8.31 12.83
C PHE A 106 19.95 -6.89 12.81
N ARG A 107 19.12 -6.60 11.81
CA ARG A 107 18.35 -5.36 11.73
C ARG A 107 16.87 -5.69 11.89
N PHE A 108 16.22 -5.03 12.84
CA PHE A 108 14.77 -5.04 12.93
C PHE A 108 14.21 -3.86 12.14
N GLU A 109 13.43 -4.17 11.10
CA GLU A 109 12.66 -3.17 10.37
C GLU A 109 11.20 -3.26 10.84
N PRO A 110 10.67 -2.23 11.52
CA PRO A 110 9.29 -2.26 11.96
C PRO A 110 8.38 -2.37 10.74
N VAL A 111 7.36 -3.22 10.87
CA VAL A 111 6.35 -3.40 9.83
C VAL A 111 5.40 -2.22 9.92
N THR A 112 5.72 -1.15 9.21
CA THR A 112 4.82 -0.01 9.05
C THR A 112 3.95 -0.22 7.81
N LEU A 113 2.68 0.17 7.91
CA LEU A 113 1.87 0.33 6.69
C LEU A 113 2.44 1.50 5.91
N LYS A 114 2.61 1.34 4.60
CA LYS A 114 3.00 2.47 3.75
C LYS A 114 1.77 3.32 3.47
N SER A 115 1.96 4.62 3.25
CA SER A 115 0.88 5.45 2.74
C SER A 115 0.33 4.86 1.45
N GLY A 116 -0.99 4.77 1.31
CA GLY A 116 -1.60 4.15 0.15
C GLY A 116 -3.07 3.78 0.33
N ILE A 117 -3.62 3.13 -0.68
CA ILE A 117 -5.04 2.75 -0.72
C ILE A 117 -5.17 1.28 -0.32
N TYR A 118 -6.12 1.01 0.56
CA TYR A 118 -6.38 -0.27 1.19
C TYR A 118 -7.88 -0.55 1.18
N THR A 119 -8.22 -1.82 1.29
CA THR A 119 -9.53 -2.30 1.72
C THR A 119 -9.41 -2.78 3.16
N ILE A 120 -10.38 -2.43 4.00
CA ILE A 120 -10.47 -2.94 5.36
C ILE A 120 -11.67 -3.86 5.43
N HIS A 121 -11.45 -5.09 5.85
CA HIS A 121 -12.49 -6.09 6.03
C HIS A 121 -12.55 -6.49 7.50
N ASN A 122 -13.73 -6.82 8.01
CA ASN A 122 -13.81 -7.72 9.15
C ASN A 122 -13.74 -9.17 8.65
N GLU A 123 -14.16 -10.14 9.46
CA GLU A 123 -14.16 -11.55 9.07
C GLU A 123 -15.05 -11.85 7.85
N PHE A 124 -16.15 -11.10 7.68
CA PHE A 124 -17.23 -11.44 6.74
C PHE A 124 -17.50 -10.38 5.67
N SER A 125 -17.11 -9.12 5.87
CA SER A 125 -17.59 -7.99 5.10
C SER A 125 -16.58 -6.84 5.05
N PRO A 126 -16.61 -6.02 3.99
CA PRO A 126 -15.87 -4.76 3.98
C PRO A 126 -16.40 -3.82 5.08
N VAL A 127 -15.49 -3.10 5.74
CA VAL A 127 -15.77 -2.08 6.77
C VAL A 127 -15.63 -0.72 6.13
N GLY A 128 -16.64 0.16 6.19
CA GLY A 128 -16.61 1.46 5.50
C GLY A 128 -17.88 2.29 5.63
N ARG A 129 -17.87 3.46 4.99
CA ARG A 129 -19.06 4.28 4.72
C ARG A 129 -20.05 3.58 3.80
N ALA A 130 -21.32 3.97 3.85
CA ALA A 130 -22.34 3.44 2.95
C ALA A 130 -22.16 3.95 1.52
N LEU A 131 -22.67 3.20 0.53
CA LEU A 131 -22.64 3.59 -0.87
C LEU A 131 -23.52 4.82 -1.15
N PHE A 132 -24.69 4.87 -0.50
CA PHE A 132 -25.65 5.95 -0.62
C PHE A 132 -25.74 6.72 0.68
N GLU A 133 -25.03 7.85 0.74
CA GLU A 133 -25.08 8.77 1.88
C GLU A 133 -25.62 10.13 1.41
N ASP A 134 -26.23 10.87 2.32
CA ASP A 134 -26.62 12.25 2.03
C ASP A 134 -25.37 13.15 1.87
N PHE A 135 -25.51 14.25 1.14
CA PHE A 135 -24.43 15.19 0.87
C PHE A 135 -24.22 16.26 1.96
N SER A 136 -24.83 16.12 3.14
CA SER A 136 -24.60 17.05 4.24
C SER A 136 -23.17 16.93 4.76
N PRO A 137 -22.58 18.03 5.29
CA PRO A 137 -21.25 18.01 5.90
C PRO A 137 -21.21 17.25 7.23
N ASN A 138 -22.35 16.73 7.71
CA ASN A 138 -22.41 15.94 8.94
C ASN A 138 -21.48 14.72 8.84
N PRO A 139 -20.81 14.34 9.94
CA PRO A 139 -20.01 13.12 10.00
C PRO A 139 -20.80 11.91 9.51
N LYS A 140 -20.18 11.06 8.70
CA LYS A 140 -20.79 9.87 8.13
C LYS A 140 -20.37 8.63 8.91
N PRO A 141 -21.31 7.79 9.34
CA PRO A 141 -20.98 6.58 10.07
C PRO A 141 -20.12 5.64 9.23
N VAL A 142 -19.16 4.98 9.88
CA VAL A 142 -18.36 3.89 9.30
C VAL A 142 -18.92 2.57 9.82
N TYR A 143 -19.53 1.81 8.92
CA TYR A 143 -20.18 0.54 9.23
C TYR A 143 -19.19 -0.62 9.24
N ASN A 144 -19.41 -1.56 10.16
CA ASN A 144 -18.67 -2.82 10.21
C ASN A 144 -18.97 -3.73 9.01
N ALA A 145 -20.12 -3.57 8.36
CA ALA A 145 -20.46 -4.24 7.11
C ALA A 145 -21.13 -3.20 6.20
N THR A 146 -20.37 -2.64 5.26
CA THR A 146 -20.92 -1.68 4.29
C THR A 146 -21.56 -2.37 3.10
N ASP A 147 -22.55 -1.71 2.51
CA ASP A 147 -23.19 -2.05 1.24
C ASP A 147 -22.35 -1.61 0.02
N ALA A 148 -21.32 -0.79 0.23
CA ALA A 148 -20.37 -0.44 -0.82
C ALA A 148 -19.63 -1.70 -1.29
N ALA A 149 -19.71 -1.99 -2.59
CA ALA A 149 -19.09 -3.17 -3.20
C ALA A 149 -17.57 -3.21 -2.94
N ARG A 150 -16.96 -2.04 -2.71
CA ARG A 150 -15.59 -1.91 -2.22
C ARG A 150 -15.48 -0.78 -1.19
N SER A 151 -15.26 -1.12 0.07
CA SER A 151 -14.85 -0.13 1.06
C SER A 151 -13.37 0.19 0.93
N LEU A 152 -13.07 1.42 0.53
CA LEU A 152 -11.71 1.84 0.21
C LEU A 152 -11.24 2.94 1.15
N TRP A 153 -10.03 2.74 1.63
CA TRP A 153 -9.39 3.51 2.68
C TRP A 153 -8.06 4.03 2.16
N TYR A 154 -7.81 5.31 2.31
CA TYR A 154 -6.44 5.81 2.23
C TYR A 154 -5.86 5.80 3.64
N ILE A 155 -4.81 5.01 3.83
CA ILE A 155 -4.04 5.04 5.08
C ILE A 155 -2.84 5.91 4.81
N GLN A 156 -2.70 7.00 5.54
CA GLN A 156 -1.56 7.91 5.47
C GLN A 156 -0.62 7.59 6.64
N ALA A 157 0.60 7.14 6.34
CA ALA A 157 1.63 6.91 7.34
C ALA A 157 2.31 8.22 7.72
N GLU A 158 2.35 8.51 9.01
CA GLU A 158 2.98 9.69 9.59
C GLU A 158 4.40 9.38 10.07
N LYS A 159 5.25 10.42 10.16
CA LYS A 159 6.68 10.27 10.54
C LYS A 159 6.88 9.69 11.95
N ASN A 160 5.89 9.84 12.83
CA ASN A 160 5.89 9.35 14.21
C ASN A 160 5.41 7.88 14.34
N GLY A 161 5.16 7.19 13.23
CA GLY A 161 4.62 5.82 13.24
C GLY A 161 3.12 5.76 13.53
N LYS A 162 2.43 6.90 13.60
CA LYS A 162 0.97 6.98 13.58
C LYS A 162 0.44 6.94 12.16
N TYR A 163 -0.87 6.83 12.05
CA TYR A 163 -1.58 6.80 10.79
C TYR A 163 -2.78 7.73 10.83
N LYS A 164 -3.12 8.34 9.70
CA LYS A 164 -4.47 8.87 9.47
C LYS A 164 -5.21 7.88 8.59
N LEU A 165 -6.42 7.49 8.99
CA LEU A 165 -7.30 6.69 8.15
C LEU A 165 -8.32 7.60 7.51
N LEU A 166 -8.41 7.55 6.18
CA LEU A 166 -9.39 8.30 5.42
C LEU A 166 -10.30 7.31 4.69
N ASN A 167 -11.60 7.37 4.90
CA ASN A 167 -12.58 6.56 4.15
C ASN A 167 -13.28 7.45 3.12
N LEU A 168 -13.09 7.11 1.84
CA LEU A 168 -13.53 7.94 0.71
C LEU A 168 -13.03 9.40 0.78
N GLY A 169 -11.79 9.59 1.25
CA GLY A 169 -11.14 10.90 1.36
C GLY A 169 -11.43 11.68 2.65
N ALA A 170 -12.40 11.26 3.45
CA ALA A 170 -12.74 11.91 4.72
C ALA A 170 -11.97 11.28 5.89
N PRO A 171 -11.31 12.06 6.77
CA PRO A 171 -10.61 11.53 7.94
C PRO A 171 -11.58 10.85 8.91
N VAL A 172 -11.15 9.72 9.46
CA VAL A 172 -11.96 8.89 10.36
C VAL A 172 -11.48 9.05 11.80
N ALA A 173 -12.42 9.25 12.72
CA ALA A 173 -12.18 9.32 14.15
C ALA A 173 -13.36 8.71 14.93
N PRO A 174 -13.15 8.30 16.20
CA PRO A 174 -14.25 7.92 17.07
C PRO A 174 -15.08 9.14 17.49
N GLN A 175 -16.41 8.98 17.51
CA GLN A 175 -17.36 9.92 18.10
C GLN A 175 -18.52 9.13 18.69
N GLU A 176 -18.91 9.44 19.93
CA GLU A 176 -20.06 8.80 20.60
C GLU A 176 -19.99 7.26 20.61
N ASP A 177 -18.81 6.71 20.91
CA ASP A 177 -18.52 5.27 20.92
C ASP A 177 -18.61 4.55 19.56
N GLU A 178 -18.82 5.28 18.46
CA GLU A 178 -18.85 4.76 17.09
C GLU A 178 -17.74 5.39 16.23
N LEU A 179 -17.54 4.89 15.02
CA LEU A 179 -16.58 5.43 14.06
C LEU A 179 -17.28 6.29 13.03
N PHE A 180 -16.78 7.50 12.82
CA PHE A 180 -17.30 8.42 11.83
C PHE A 180 -16.20 8.94 10.91
N ALA A 181 -16.56 9.14 9.65
CA ALA A 181 -15.79 9.84 8.65
C ALA A 181 -16.27 11.29 8.57
N PHE A 182 -15.38 12.22 8.83
CA PHE A 182 -15.74 13.63 8.96
C PHE A 182 -15.53 14.36 7.63
N ILE A 183 -16.62 14.87 7.04
CA ILE A 183 -16.62 15.51 5.71
C ILE A 183 -16.49 17.03 5.79
N ASP A 184 -16.62 17.60 6.99
CA ASP A 184 -16.55 19.03 7.21
C ASP A 184 -15.19 19.61 6.75
N PRO A 185 -15.18 20.50 5.73
CA PRO A 185 -13.95 21.07 5.19
C PRO A 185 -13.25 22.01 6.18
N ASP A 186 -13.95 22.50 7.21
CA ASP A 186 -13.40 23.43 8.21
C ASP A 186 -12.68 22.68 9.35
N LEU A 187 -12.70 21.34 9.34
CA LEU A 187 -11.96 20.55 10.32
C LEU A 187 -10.45 20.66 10.11
N ASP A 188 -9.73 20.88 11.20
CA ASP A 188 -8.27 20.78 11.18
C ASP A 188 -7.87 19.31 10.89
N PRO A 189 -7.26 19.03 9.72
CA PRO A 189 -6.85 17.67 9.38
C PRO A 189 -5.72 17.15 10.28
N ASN A 190 -5.13 17.99 11.13
CA ASN A 190 -4.10 17.65 12.10
C ASN A 190 -4.63 17.50 13.53
N ASP A 191 -5.95 17.56 13.73
CA ASP A 191 -6.54 17.24 15.02
C ASP A 191 -6.08 15.83 15.47
N PRO A 192 -5.47 15.68 16.66
CA PRO A 192 -5.00 14.41 17.17
C PRO A 192 -6.05 13.29 17.21
N LYS A 193 -7.36 13.63 17.22
CA LYS A 193 -8.43 12.61 17.15
C LYS A 193 -8.39 11.77 15.87
N PHE A 194 -7.77 12.29 14.81
CA PHE A 194 -7.57 11.60 13.54
C PHE A 194 -6.28 10.77 13.49
N GLU A 195 -5.48 10.76 14.57
CA GLU A 195 -4.28 9.93 14.66
C GLU A 195 -4.57 8.55 15.24
N TRP A 196 -4.09 7.54 14.53
CA TRP A 196 -4.31 6.14 14.84
C TRP A 196 -3.00 5.40 15.09
N THR A 197 -3.05 4.43 15.99
CA THR A 197 -2.02 3.39 16.07
C THR A 197 -2.58 2.13 15.44
N ILE A 198 -1.92 1.63 14.41
CA ILE A 198 -2.29 0.37 13.76
C ILE A 198 -1.26 -0.67 14.16
N GLU A 199 -1.70 -1.67 14.92
CA GLU A 199 -0.85 -2.78 15.33
C GLU A 199 -1.13 -4.00 14.44
N PRO A 200 -0.12 -4.52 13.72
CA PRO A 200 -0.27 -5.80 13.04
C PRO A 200 -0.41 -6.91 14.07
N ARG A 201 -1.44 -7.74 13.91
CA ARG A 201 -1.63 -8.98 14.66
C ARG A 201 -1.52 -10.15 13.69
N PHE A 202 -0.73 -11.15 14.06
CA PHE A 202 -0.75 -12.42 13.34
C PHE A 202 -1.77 -13.29 14.05
N TYR A 203 -2.61 -13.97 13.28
CA TYR A 203 -3.49 -15.01 13.82
C TYR A 203 -3.61 -16.12 12.79
N GLN A 204 -3.26 -17.36 13.17
CA GLN A 204 -3.39 -18.56 12.33
C GLN A 204 -2.74 -18.42 10.94
N GLY A 205 -1.56 -17.80 10.86
CA GLY A 205 -0.83 -17.61 9.60
C GLY A 205 -1.43 -16.56 8.66
N ARG A 206 -2.39 -15.74 9.10
CA ARG A 206 -2.94 -14.61 8.34
C ARG A 206 -2.64 -13.28 9.04
N PHE A 207 -2.49 -12.23 8.23
CA PHE A 207 -2.42 -10.85 8.72
C PHE A 207 -3.78 -10.36 9.13
N LEU A 208 -3.89 -10.04 10.40
CA LEU A 208 -4.96 -9.27 10.97
C LEU A 208 -4.35 -7.96 11.50
N TYR A 209 -5.16 -6.94 11.64
CA TYR A 209 -4.78 -5.63 12.14
C TYR A 209 -5.81 -5.27 13.19
N THR A 210 -5.32 -4.75 14.30
CA THR A 210 -6.17 -4.15 15.32
C THR A 210 -5.85 -2.66 15.33
N SER A 211 -6.86 -1.82 15.11
CA SER A 211 -6.72 -0.39 15.34
C SER A 211 -6.87 -0.13 16.84
N VAL A 212 -5.92 0.61 17.40
CA VAL A 212 -6.05 1.19 18.74
C VAL A 212 -6.06 2.69 18.54
N VAL A 213 -7.21 3.32 18.85
CA VAL A 213 -7.26 4.79 18.99
C VAL A 213 -6.24 5.15 20.05
N VAL A 214 -5.40 6.16 19.81
CA VAL A 214 -4.59 6.75 20.89
C VAL A 214 -5.58 7.37 21.87
N SER A 215 -5.91 6.61 22.88
CA SER A 215 -6.87 7.02 23.89
C SER A 215 -6.37 8.23 24.67
N TRP A 216 -7.32 9.11 24.96
CA TRP A 216 -7.51 9.76 26.25
C TRP A 216 -7.63 8.72 27.40
N LEU A 217 -6.66 7.81 27.57
CA LEU A 217 -6.61 6.87 28.70
C LEU A 217 -6.14 7.61 29.94
N SER A 218 -7.05 8.37 30.52
CA SER A 218 -7.13 8.51 31.97
C SER A 218 -8.54 8.27 32.50
N ILE A 219 -9.56 8.03 31.65
CA ILE A 219 -10.89 7.62 32.13
C ILE A 219 -11.56 6.71 31.08
N PHE A 220 -12.03 5.54 31.53
CA PHE A 220 -12.83 4.51 30.83
C PHE A 220 -12.11 3.47 29.96
N THR A 221 -11.82 2.34 30.60
CA THR A 221 -12.01 1.00 30.04
C THR A 221 -13.44 0.88 29.48
N ASN A 222 -13.60 0.67 28.17
CA ASN A 222 -14.67 -0.10 27.47
C ASN A 222 -14.86 0.39 26.02
N LEU A 223 -14.17 -0.21 25.05
CA LEU A 223 -14.67 -0.28 23.67
C LEU A 223 -15.63 -1.47 23.61
N ARG A 224 -16.94 -1.21 23.67
CA ARG A 224 -17.99 -2.23 23.50
C ARG A 224 -18.53 -2.14 22.07
N PHE A 225 -18.34 -3.21 21.30
CA PHE A 225 -19.16 -3.41 20.10
C PHE A 225 -20.60 -3.72 20.56
N SER A 226 -21.52 -2.79 20.32
CA SER A 226 -22.95 -2.96 20.57
C SER A 226 -23.54 -3.96 19.57
N LEU A 227 -23.78 -5.19 20.02
CA LEU A 227 -24.82 -6.06 19.47
C LEU A 227 -25.93 -6.14 20.53
N GLY A 228 -27.15 -5.87 20.10
CA GLY A 228 -28.38 -5.72 20.89
C GLY A 228 -28.43 -6.36 22.28
N SER A 229 -28.65 -5.49 23.28
CA SER A 229 -29.49 -5.72 24.47
C SER A 229 -29.22 -6.97 25.31
N ARG A 230 -28.21 -6.92 26.18
CA ARG A 230 -28.28 -7.34 27.61
C ARG A 230 -26.96 -7.03 28.31
N SER A 231 -27.00 -6.17 29.31
CA SER A 231 -25.86 -5.84 30.17
C SER A 231 -25.37 -7.07 30.93
N LEU A 232 -24.13 -7.49 30.68
CA LEU A 232 -23.42 -8.48 31.49
C LEU A 232 -22.23 -7.79 32.19
N ALA A 233 -22.14 -8.01 33.50
CA ALA A 233 -21.05 -7.54 34.35
C ALA A 233 -19.71 -8.14 33.90
N ILE A 234 -18.64 -7.37 34.12
CA ILE A 234 -17.25 -7.75 33.82
C ILE A 234 -16.86 -8.92 34.74
N MET A 235 -16.76 -10.12 34.17
CA MET A 235 -16.00 -11.22 34.74
C MET A 235 -14.61 -11.21 34.10
N ASP A 236 -13.57 -11.05 34.93
CA ASP A 236 -12.19 -11.35 34.56
C ASP A 236 -12.13 -12.80 34.07
N GLY A 237 -11.91 -12.98 32.77
CA GLY A 237 -11.81 -14.31 32.14
C GLY A 237 -12.62 -14.52 30.87
N LEU A 238 -13.51 -13.60 30.49
CA LEU A 238 -14.11 -13.65 29.15
C LEU A 238 -13.13 -13.06 28.12
N GLN A 239 -12.55 -13.94 27.28
CA GLN A 239 -12.07 -13.53 25.96
C GLN A 239 -13.25 -12.87 25.23
N LEU A 240 -13.30 -11.54 25.22
CA LEU A 240 -14.20 -10.83 24.33
C LEU A 240 -13.93 -11.35 22.91
N PRO A 241 -14.97 -11.54 22.07
CA PRO A 241 -14.75 -11.85 20.67
C PRO A 241 -14.01 -10.66 20.05
N THR A 242 -12.68 -10.78 19.93
CA THR A 242 -11.85 -9.80 19.26
C THR A 242 -12.18 -9.91 17.78
N SER A 243 -13.04 -9.03 17.29
CA SER A 243 -13.24 -8.84 15.86
C SER A 243 -11.93 -8.30 15.29
N PHE A 244 -11.32 -9.10 14.43
CA PHE A 244 -10.07 -8.75 13.77
C PHE A 244 -10.37 -8.06 12.44
N LEU A 245 -9.64 -6.98 12.13
CA LEU A 245 -9.72 -6.34 10.83
C LEU A 245 -8.62 -6.85 9.91
N ARG A 246 -8.91 -7.06 8.65
CA ARG A 246 -7.93 -7.38 7.61
C ARG A 246 -7.76 -6.16 6.72
N ILE A 247 -6.59 -5.54 6.78
CA ILE A 247 -6.20 -4.42 5.91
C ILE A 247 -5.43 -5.01 4.72
N VAL A 248 -5.97 -4.87 3.52
CA VAL A 248 -5.38 -5.40 2.27
C VAL A 248 -5.12 -4.25 1.32
N PRO A 249 -3.90 -4.07 0.78
CA PRO A 249 -3.65 -3.06 -0.26
C PRO A 249 -4.65 -3.21 -1.41
N PHE A 250 -5.22 -2.10 -1.87
CA PHE A 250 -6.02 -2.12 -3.09
C PHE A 250 -5.11 -2.44 -4.27
N VAL A 251 -5.50 -3.42 -5.06
CA VAL A 251 -4.73 -3.87 -6.22
C VAL A 251 -5.69 -4.08 -7.38
N LEU A 252 -5.51 -3.29 -8.45
CA LEU A 252 -6.16 -3.56 -9.72
C LEU A 252 -5.58 -4.87 -10.27
N ARG A 253 -6.44 -5.83 -10.61
CA ARG A 253 -5.97 -7.14 -11.09
C ARG A 253 -5.34 -7.00 -12.47
N SER A 254 -4.32 -7.81 -12.77
CA SER A 254 -3.83 -7.88 -14.14
C SER A 254 -4.93 -8.37 -15.08
N GLY A 255 -5.09 -7.76 -16.26
CA GLY A 255 -6.16 -8.14 -17.19
C GLY A 255 -6.41 -7.13 -18.29
N PHE A 256 -7.47 -7.36 -19.06
CA PHE A 256 -7.92 -6.45 -20.12
C PHE A 256 -8.99 -5.50 -19.59
N TYR A 257 -8.93 -4.24 -20.03
CA TYR A 257 -9.77 -3.15 -19.58
C TYR A 257 -10.18 -2.24 -20.74
N LYS A 258 -11.28 -1.49 -20.57
CA LYS A 258 -11.54 -0.25 -21.31
C LYS A 258 -11.21 0.93 -20.40
N ILE A 259 -10.47 1.90 -20.94
CA ILE A 259 -10.21 3.17 -20.25
C ILE A 259 -11.03 4.24 -20.96
N ARG A 260 -11.77 5.04 -20.20
CA ARG A 260 -12.58 6.15 -20.71
C ARG A 260 -12.24 7.44 -19.99
N HIS A 261 -12.37 8.55 -20.71
CA HIS A 261 -12.39 9.89 -20.14
C HIS A 261 -13.75 10.49 -20.50
N HIS A 262 -14.54 10.83 -19.48
CA HIS A 262 -15.98 11.02 -19.60
C HIS A 262 -16.66 9.83 -20.31
N ASP A 263 -17.32 10.08 -21.43
CA ASP A 263 -18.04 9.11 -22.26
C ASP A 263 -17.20 8.50 -23.38
N GLY A 264 -16.01 9.04 -23.66
CA GLY A 264 -15.18 8.61 -24.78
C GLY A 264 -14.09 7.61 -24.39
N LEU A 265 -13.77 6.69 -25.33
CA LEU A 265 -12.69 5.73 -25.15
C LEU A 265 -11.33 6.40 -25.28
N VAL A 266 -10.40 6.03 -24.41
CA VAL A 266 -8.98 6.42 -24.50
C VAL A 266 -8.22 5.30 -25.19
N GLY A 267 -7.42 5.62 -26.21
CA GLY A 267 -6.66 4.60 -26.94
C GLY A 267 -6.02 5.10 -28.22
N ARG A 268 -5.56 4.17 -29.05
CA ARG A 268 -4.99 4.42 -30.38
C ARG A 268 -6.09 4.62 -31.42
N ALA A 269 -5.78 5.33 -32.50
CA ALA A 269 -6.71 5.50 -33.62
C ALA A 269 -6.99 4.16 -34.32
N SER A 270 -8.14 4.04 -34.99
CA SER A 270 -8.50 2.82 -35.73
C SER A 270 -7.63 2.61 -36.97
N ILE A 271 -7.14 3.70 -37.56
CA ILE A 271 -6.28 3.72 -38.73
C ILE A 271 -5.02 4.50 -38.37
N GLU A 272 -3.87 3.84 -38.44
CA GLU A 272 -2.57 4.44 -38.23
C GLU A 272 -1.63 4.06 -39.36
N ASP A 273 -0.60 4.86 -39.59
CA ASP A 273 0.44 4.53 -40.55
C ASP A 273 1.26 3.32 -40.09
N LYS A 274 1.85 2.60 -41.05
CA LYS A 274 2.61 1.35 -40.79
C LYS A 274 4.02 1.58 -40.22
N SER A 275 4.41 2.81 -39.90
CA SER A 275 5.74 3.04 -39.31
C SER A 275 5.80 2.51 -37.89
N LEU A 276 7.01 2.12 -37.46
CA LEU A 276 7.31 1.72 -36.07
C LEU A 276 7.43 2.92 -35.12
N ARG A 277 7.09 4.12 -35.60
CA ARG A 277 7.11 5.34 -34.80
C ARG A 277 6.14 5.21 -33.62
N PRO A 278 6.46 5.79 -32.46
CA PRO A 278 5.53 5.88 -31.35
C PRO A 278 4.17 6.42 -31.81
N LYS A 279 3.11 5.75 -31.38
CA LYS A 279 1.74 6.09 -31.74
C LYS A 279 1.09 6.87 -30.62
N ARG A 280 0.32 7.90 -30.99
CA ARG A 280 -0.36 8.76 -30.03
C ARG A 280 -1.43 7.97 -29.29
N ILE A 281 -1.55 8.21 -27.98
CA ILE A 281 -2.75 7.82 -27.23
C ILE A 281 -3.70 9.00 -27.26
N LEU A 282 -4.89 8.80 -27.81
CA LEU A 282 -5.90 9.81 -28.01
C LEU A 282 -6.98 9.70 -26.94
N ASN A 283 -7.47 10.84 -26.47
CA ASN A 283 -8.77 10.97 -25.85
C ASN A 283 -9.87 10.82 -26.92
N LYS A 284 -10.97 10.14 -26.59
CA LYS A 284 -12.11 9.91 -27.50
C LYS A 284 -11.66 9.33 -28.84
N THR A 285 -10.92 8.22 -28.81
CA THR A 285 -10.46 7.52 -30.02
C THR A 285 -11.64 7.03 -30.87
N ASP A 286 -11.42 6.97 -32.19
CA ASP A 286 -12.36 6.38 -33.15
C ASP A 286 -12.29 4.86 -33.23
N ASN A 287 -11.38 4.22 -32.48
CA ASN A 287 -11.31 2.78 -32.37
C ASN A 287 -12.32 2.23 -31.33
N PRO A 288 -13.45 1.60 -31.73
CA PRO A 288 -14.43 1.08 -30.79
C PRO A 288 -13.90 -0.10 -29.96
N ASP A 289 -12.86 -0.76 -30.45
CA ASP A 289 -12.16 -1.89 -29.86
C ASP A 289 -10.88 -1.47 -29.13
N ALA A 290 -10.77 -0.19 -28.74
CA ALA A 290 -9.72 0.27 -27.87
C ALA A 290 -9.76 -0.53 -26.55
N THR A 291 -8.71 -1.31 -26.33
CA THR A 291 -8.53 -2.15 -25.14
C THR A 291 -7.15 -1.93 -24.55
N TRP A 292 -7.05 -2.14 -23.25
CA TRP A 292 -5.83 -1.96 -22.48
C TRP A 292 -5.51 -3.24 -21.74
N PHE A 293 -4.28 -3.72 -21.84
CA PHE A 293 -3.78 -4.72 -20.91
C PHE A 293 -3.08 -3.98 -19.77
N ILE A 294 -3.58 -4.15 -18.55
CA ILE A 294 -2.96 -3.60 -17.35
C ILE A 294 -2.30 -4.76 -16.61
N GLN A 295 -1.00 -4.68 -16.40
CA GLN A 295 -0.22 -5.69 -15.68
C GLN A 295 0.20 -5.13 -14.32
N ASN A 296 -0.25 -5.74 -13.23
CA ASN A 296 0.32 -5.44 -11.92
C ASN A 296 1.75 -5.97 -11.82
N VAL A 297 2.71 -5.08 -11.55
CA VAL A 297 4.15 -5.37 -11.37
C VAL A 297 4.63 -5.07 -9.95
N GLY A 298 3.70 -4.87 -9.01
CA GLY A 298 3.97 -4.62 -7.60
C GLY A 298 2.88 -3.81 -6.91
N PRO A 299 3.07 -3.49 -5.61
CA PRO A 299 2.15 -2.65 -4.86
C PRO A 299 2.00 -1.28 -5.53
N ASN A 300 0.77 -0.95 -5.99
CA ASN A 300 0.43 0.28 -6.71
C ASN A 300 1.32 0.57 -7.94
N ARG A 301 1.90 -0.46 -8.57
CA ARG A 301 2.69 -0.31 -9.79
C ARG A 301 2.14 -1.19 -10.90
N TYR A 302 1.97 -0.57 -12.06
CA TYR A 302 1.31 -1.17 -13.21
C TYR A 302 2.08 -0.86 -14.49
N LYS A 303 2.17 -1.84 -15.38
CA LYS A 303 2.47 -1.58 -16.79
C LYS A 303 1.17 -1.51 -17.56
N LEU A 304 1.07 -0.52 -18.44
CA LEU A 304 -0.08 -0.31 -19.30
C LEU A 304 0.36 -0.59 -20.73
N SER A 305 -0.41 -1.43 -21.43
CA SER A 305 -0.20 -1.68 -22.86
C SER A 305 -1.50 -1.42 -23.60
N ALA A 306 -1.46 -0.57 -24.64
CA ALA A 306 -2.61 -0.28 -25.49
C ALA A 306 -2.83 -1.42 -26.50
N SER A 307 -3.98 -1.41 -27.20
CA SER A 307 -4.37 -2.40 -28.22
C SER A 307 -3.18 -2.93 -29.04
N GLN A 308 -3.11 -4.26 -29.18
CA GLN A 308 -2.02 -5.04 -29.82
C GLN A 308 -0.78 -5.28 -28.93
N GLY A 309 -0.84 -4.96 -27.63
CA GLY A 309 0.20 -5.32 -26.65
C GLY A 309 1.39 -4.38 -26.66
N PHE A 310 1.22 -3.15 -27.16
CA PHE A 310 2.28 -2.14 -27.17
C PHE A 310 2.34 -1.40 -25.84
N ASP A 311 3.53 -1.42 -25.23
CA ASP A 311 3.77 -0.74 -23.96
C ASP A 311 3.60 0.77 -24.10
N VAL A 312 3.03 1.35 -23.04
CA VAL A 312 2.78 2.78 -22.96
C VAL A 312 3.89 3.48 -22.21
N VAL A 313 4.46 4.48 -22.87
CA VAL A 313 5.62 5.26 -22.41
C VAL A 313 5.26 6.72 -22.25
N SER A 314 6.02 7.40 -21.36
CA SER A 314 6.11 8.85 -21.30
C SER A 314 7.31 9.28 -22.14
N LEU A 315 7.10 10.07 -23.20
CA LEU A 315 8.20 10.69 -23.94
C LEU A 315 8.30 12.18 -23.65
N ASP A 316 9.53 12.62 -23.39
CA ASP A 316 9.90 14.03 -23.35
C ASP A 316 10.33 14.47 -24.75
N TYR A 317 9.60 15.41 -25.33
CA TYR A 317 9.89 15.95 -26.66
C TYR A 317 11.16 16.82 -26.70
N THR A 318 11.67 17.26 -25.55
CA THR A 318 12.93 18.01 -25.48
C THR A 318 14.15 17.13 -25.68
N ASN A 319 14.00 15.80 -25.60
CA ASN A 319 15.11 14.86 -25.79
C ASN A 319 15.51 14.80 -27.27
N GLU A 320 16.76 15.14 -27.57
CA GLU A 320 17.29 15.27 -28.93
C GLU A 320 17.14 14.00 -29.79
N LYS A 321 17.01 12.82 -29.18
CA LYS A 321 16.69 11.57 -29.90
C LYS A 321 15.33 11.60 -30.60
N PHE A 322 14.44 12.51 -30.20
CA PHE A 322 13.11 12.67 -30.76
C PHE A 322 12.92 14.00 -31.52
N ARG A 323 13.96 14.81 -31.71
CA ARG A 323 13.87 16.12 -32.41
C ARG A 323 13.43 16.07 -33.88
N GLY A 324 13.37 14.87 -34.48
CA GLY A 324 12.81 14.65 -35.83
C GLY A 324 11.33 14.22 -35.84
N TYR A 325 10.69 14.11 -34.67
CA TYR A 325 9.27 13.80 -34.53
C TYR A 325 8.48 15.10 -34.47
N ASP A 326 8.28 15.73 -35.62
CA ASP A 326 7.49 16.95 -35.73
C ASP A 326 6.00 16.62 -35.52
N PRO A 327 5.34 17.12 -34.46
CA PRO A 327 3.89 17.04 -34.37
C PRO A 327 3.31 18.04 -35.37
N VAL A 328 3.08 17.59 -36.60
CA VAL A 328 2.75 18.36 -37.82
C VAL A 328 1.61 19.40 -37.68
N ASP A 329 0.91 19.56 -36.56
CA ASP A 329 -0.18 20.52 -36.40
C ASP A 329 -0.20 21.29 -35.05
N ALA A 330 0.89 21.31 -34.28
CA ALA A 330 0.94 22.08 -33.02
C ALA A 330 1.83 23.33 -33.18
N GLU A 331 1.22 24.49 -33.42
CA GLU A 331 1.87 25.80 -33.25
C GLU A 331 2.24 26.01 -31.77
N VAL A 332 3.33 25.39 -31.30
CA VAL A 332 3.86 25.63 -29.95
C VAL A 332 4.83 26.79 -30.02
N ARG A 333 4.55 27.86 -29.26
CA ARG A 333 5.42 29.05 -29.23
C ARG A 333 6.76 28.71 -28.57
N PRO A 334 7.90 29.21 -29.09
CA PRO A 334 9.24 28.88 -28.57
C PRO A 334 9.54 29.26 -27.12
N GLU A 335 8.65 30.01 -26.46
CA GLU A 335 8.89 30.64 -25.16
C GLU A 335 8.45 29.76 -23.96
N GLU A 336 7.76 28.64 -24.22
CA GLU A 336 7.38 27.62 -23.22
C GLU A 336 8.32 26.39 -23.32
N GLN A 337 9.58 26.53 -22.89
CA GLN A 337 10.63 25.49 -23.07
C GLN A 337 10.53 24.24 -22.17
N GLN A 338 9.43 24.04 -21.45
CA GLN A 338 9.05 22.72 -20.95
C GLN A 338 7.84 22.25 -21.76
N GLY A 339 8.12 21.73 -22.96
CA GLY A 339 7.06 21.21 -23.83
C GLY A 339 6.27 20.11 -23.13
N PRO A 340 4.97 19.93 -23.46
CA PRO A 340 4.14 18.92 -22.85
C PRO A 340 4.77 17.53 -23.00
N PHE A 341 4.77 16.76 -21.91
CA PHE A 341 5.04 15.33 -21.97
C PHE A 341 3.78 14.66 -22.52
N PHE A 342 3.94 13.64 -23.35
CA PHE A 342 2.79 12.92 -23.88
C PHE A 342 2.92 11.42 -23.69
N VAL A 343 1.76 10.78 -23.70
CA VAL A 343 1.62 9.34 -23.62
C VAL A 343 1.66 8.74 -25.03
N PHE A 344 2.52 7.74 -25.22
CA PHE A 344 2.66 7.01 -26.49
C PHE A 344 2.58 5.50 -26.29
N ALA A 345 2.04 4.80 -27.27
CA ALA A 345 2.27 3.37 -27.45
C ALA A 345 3.53 3.15 -28.30
N VAL A 346 4.48 2.36 -27.82
CA VAL A 346 5.72 2.08 -28.56
C VAL A 346 5.67 0.71 -29.20
N VAL A 347 5.95 0.69 -30.50
CA VAL A 347 5.92 -0.52 -31.33
C VAL A 347 7.24 -1.29 -31.25
N GLU A 348 8.35 -0.60 -30.95
CA GLU A 348 9.66 -1.23 -30.83
C GLU A 348 9.88 -1.86 -29.45
N PRO A 349 10.27 -3.16 -29.37
CA PRO A 349 10.43 -3.89 -28.11
C PRO A 349 11.62 -3.41 -27.26
N LYS A 350 12.41 -2.45 -27.74
CA LYS A 350 13.56 -1.90 -27.02
C LYS A 350 13.18 -0.87 -25.96
N PHE A 351 11.94 -0.37 -25.99
CA PHE A 351 11.47 0.60 -25.03
C PHE A 351 10.70 -0.09 -23.92
N VAL A 352 11.27 -0.09 -22.71
CA VAL A 352 10.54 -0.48 -21.51
C VAL A 352 9.85 0.76 -20.97
N GLY A 353 8.52 0.77 -20.99
CA GLY A 353 7.73 1.86 -20.42
C GLY A 353 7.95 1.99 -18.91
N PRO A 354 7.69 3.19 -18.35
CA PRO A 354 7.74 3.40 -16.92
C PRO A 354 6.66 2.56 -16.23
N ASP A 355 6.84 2.32 -14.93
CA ASP A 355 5.73 1.87 -14.10
C ASP A 355 4.75 3.05 -13.91
N TRP A 356 3.47 2.73 -13.81
CA TRP A 356 2.37 3.67 -13.54
C TRP A 356 1.71 3.31 -12.21
N SER A 357 1.17 4.31 -11.52
CA SER A 357 0.31 4.13 -10.35
C SER A 357 -1.13 4.49 -10.76
N ILE A 358 -2.05 3.54 -10.58
CA ILE A 358 -3.47 3.72 -10.86
C ILE A 358 -4.16 3.97 -9.52
N ILE A 359 -4.53 5.22 -9.28
CA ILE A 359 -5.02 5.71 -7.98
C ILE A 359 -6.50 5.99 -8.10
N PRO A 360 -7.37 5.22 -7.44
CA PRO A 360 -8.80 5.46 -7.54
C PRO A 360 -9.28 6.76 -6.87
N ARG A 361 -10.40 7.29 -7.38
CA ARG A 361 -11.02 8.57 -7.03
C ARG A 361 -12.52 8.40 -6.78
N PHE A 362 -12.86 7.73 -5.68
CA PHE A 362 -14.23 7.27 -5.41
C PHE A 362 -15.29 8.35 -5.22
N ILE A 363 -14.90 9.56 -4.83
CA ILE A 363 -15.82 10.72 -4.80
C ILE A 363 -16.45 10.95 -6.18
N HIS A 364 -15.81 10.47 -7.26
CA HIS A 364 -16.28 10.57 -8.64
C HIS A 364 -16.85 9.25 -9.21
N GLY A 365 -16.81 8.13 -8.46
CA GLY A 365 -17.32 6.83 -8.89
C GLY A 365 -16.41 5.64 -8.51
N GLU A 366 -16.99 4.44 -8.35
CA GLU A 366 -16.29 3.21 -7.93
C GLU A 366 -15.19 2.73 -8.89
N ASP A 367 -15.27 3.16 -10.14
CA ASP A 367 -14.41 2.79 -11.25
C ASP A 367 -13.69 3.99 -11.86
N VAL A 368 -13.60 5.09 -11.13
CA VAL A 368 -12.88 6.30 -11.55
C VAL A 368 -11.49 6.36 -10.89
N TYR A 369 -10.48 6.71 -11.67
CA TYR A 369 -9.07 6.68 -11.30
C TYR A 369 -8.30 7.87 -11.88
N THR A 370 -7.24 8.28 -11.20
CA THR A 370 -6.13 9.07 -11.78
C THR A 370 -4.99 8.12 -12.14
N ILE A 371 -4.34 8.34 -13.28
CA ILE A 371 -3.19 7.54 -13.73
C ILE A 371 -1.93 8.39 -13.57
N GLN A 372 -1.07 8.02 -12.63
CA GLN A 372 0.16 8.73 -12.27
C GLN A 372 1.39 7.98 -12.79
N LEU A 373 2.42 8.70 -13.20
CA LEU A 373 3.72 8.11 -13.44
C LEU A 373 4.32 7.61 -12.11
N ALA A 374 4.62 6.31 -11.98
CA ALA A 374 5.27 5.77 -10.79
C ALA A 374 6.79 6.02 -10.85
N SER A 375 7.20 7.28 -10.86
CA SER A 375 8.61 7.63 -10.69
C SER A 375 9.03 7.54 -9.21
N LEU A 376 10.33 7.31 -8.99
CA LEU A 376 10.96 7.39 -7.67
C LEU A 376 10.64 8.74 -6.98
N PRO A 377 10.65 8.80 -5.63
CA PRO A 377 10.22 9.96 -4.85
C PRO A 377 11.11 11.18 -5.15
N SER A 378 10.81 11.91 -6.21
CA SER A 378 11.36 13.22 -6.46
C SER A 378 10.43 14.26 -5.86
N ILE A 379 11.00 15.05 -4.97
CA ILE A 379 10.46 16.19 -4.22
C ILE A 379 9.72 17.28 -5.03
N PHE A 380 9.54 17.13 -6.34
CA PHE A 380 8.93 18.15 -7.18
C PHE A 380 7.95 17.52 -8.17
N LEU A 381 6.67 17.64 -7.83
CA LEU A 381 5.49 17.48 -8.68
C LEU A 381 5.17 16.05 -9.15
N ASP A 382 3.96 15.63 -8.80
CA ASP A 382 3.39 14.39 -9.28
C ASP A 382 2.90 14.55 -10.73
N ARG A 383 3.26 13.60 -11.59
CA ARG A 383 2.94 13.61 -13.02
C ARG A 383 1.77 12.69 -13.34
N PHE A 384 0.69 13.24 -13.88
CA PHE A 384 -0.55 12.52 -14.17
C PHE A 384 -0.92 12.58 -15.65
N TRP A 385 -1.62 11.55 -16.12
CA TRP A 385 -2.36 11.63 -17.37
C TRP A 385 -3.38 12.77 -17.28
N PHE A 386 -3.41 13.59 -18.33
CA PHE A 386 -4.32 14.71 -18.49
C PHE A 386 -4.97 14.61 -19.88
N ALA A 387 -6.29 14.53 -19.91
CA ALA A 387 -7.07 14.48 -21.14
C ALA A 387 -7.76 15.83 -21.36
N HIS A 388 -7.57 16.43 -22.53
CA HIS A 388 -8.32 17.64 -22.89
C HIS A 388 -9.75 17.30 -23.32
N GLU A 389 -10.68 18.23 -23.15
CA GLU A 389 -12.08 18.03 -23.55
C GLU A 389 -12.26 17.89 -25.07
N ARG A 390 -11.30 18.40 -25.87
CA ARG A 390 -11.32 18.34 -27.33
C ARG A 390 -11.23 16.88 -27.80
N GLU A 391 -12.13 16.50 -28.70
CA GLU A 391 -12.11 15.16 -29.30
C GLU A 391 -10.79 14.87 -30.01
N LYS A 392 -10.33 13.61 -29.89
CA LYS A 392 -9.08 13.13 -30.48
C LYS A 392 -7.83 13.91 -30.05
N SER A 393 -7.87 14.64 -28.93
CA SER A 393 -6.67 15.24 -28.34
C SER A 393 -5.74 14.15 -27.84
N GLN A 394 -4.44 14.32 -27.98
CA GLN A 394 -3.47 13.40 -27.38
C GLN A 394 -3.51 13.51 -25.84
N ILE A 395 -3.38 12.37 -25.14
CA ILE A 395 -3.22 12.35 -23.69
C ILE A 395 -1.85 12.92 -23.33
N GLU A 396 -1.88 13.97 -22.50
CA GLU A 396 -0.71 14.63 -21.96
C GLU A 396 -0.33 14.04 -20.59
N ILE A 397 0.89 14.34 -20.16
CA ILE A 397 1.35 14.11 -18.81
C ILE A 397 1.64 15.48 -18.20
N LYS A 398 0.85 15.86 -17.20
CA LYS A 398 0.97 17.15 -16.52
C LYS A 398 1.46 17.00 -15.09
N ASN A 399 2.22 17.98 -14.65
CA ASN A 399 2.50 18.19 -13.23
C ASN A 399 1.23 18.70 -12.56
N VAL A 400 0.76 18.00 -11.53
CA VAL A 400 -0.43 18.39 -10.77
C VAL A 400 -0.04 18.57 -9.31
N LEU A 401 -0.46 19.68 -8.73
CA LEU A 401 -0.48 19.90 -7.29
C LEU A 401 -1.90 19.63 -6.82
N PHE A 402 -2.09 18.61 -5.98
CA PHE A 402 -3.36 18.46 -5.29
C PHE A 402 -3.38 19.36 -4.06
N GLU A 403 -4.33 20.29 -4.03
CA GLU A 403 -4.67 20.98 -2.80
C GLU A 403 -5.50 20.04 -1.92
N ASN A 404 -5.19 19.99 -0.63
CA ASN A 404 -5.91 19.14 0.31
C ASN A 404 -7.40 19.51 0.32
N GLY A 405 -8.27 18.52 0.14
CA GLY A 405 -9.73 18.71 0.17
C GLY A 405 -10.36 19.19 -1.14
N VAL A 406 -9.57 19.60 -2.14
CA VAL A 406 -10.11 19.99 -3.45
C VAL A 406 -10.24 18.75 -4.34
N PRO A 407 -11.41 18.47 -4.92
CA PRO A 407 -11.56 17.38 -5.89
C PRO A 407 -10.59 17.55 -7.06
N PRO A 408 -9.99 16.47 -7.57
CA PRO A 408 -9.13 16.54 -8.75
C PRO A 408 -9.87 17.15 -9.96
N ASP A 409 -9.12 17.87 -10.81
CA ASP A 409 -9.60 18.33 -12.11
C ASP A 409 -10.24 17.16 -12.89
N PRO A 410 -11.47 17.30 -13.43
CA PRO A 410 -12.12 16.26 -14.24
C PRO A 410 -11.26 15.73 -15.40
N ASN A 411 -10.33 16.53 -15.93
CA ASN A 411 -9.39 16.13 -16.97
C ASN A 411 -8.35 15.10 -16.52
N LEU A 412 -8.24 14.85 -15.22
CA LEU A 412 -7.39 13.82 -14.62
C LEU A 412 -8.15 12.50 -14.33
N LEU A 413 -9.47 12.49 -14.52
CA LEU A 413 -10.34 11.40 -14.10
C LEU A 413 -10.63 10.42 -15.24
N PHE A 414 -10.21 9.17 -15.06
CA PHE A 414 -10.39 8.10 -16.03
C PHE A 414 -11.22 6.98 -15.45
N LYS A 415 -12.26 6.56 -16.17
CA LYS A 415 -13.02 5.37 -15.85
C LYS A 415 -12.29 4.12 -16.36
N ILE A 416 -12.07 3.12 -15.52
CA ILE A 416 -11.38 1.86 -15.90
C ILE A 416 -12.30 0.68 -15.68
N ASP A 417 -12.87 0.18 -16.77
CA ASP A 417 -13.86 -0.90 -16.77
C ASP A 417 -13.19 -2.24 -17.11
N PRO A 418 -13.26 -3.27 -16.25
CA PRO A 418 -12.70 -4.59 -16.55
C PRO A 418 -13.45 -5.24 -17.72
N LEU A 419 -12.70 -5.79 -18.67
CA LEU A 419 -13.27 -6.68 -19.67
C LEU A 419 -13.32 -8.10 -19.11
N PRO A 420 -14.39 -8.87 -19.42
CA PRO A 420 -14.44 -10.27 -19.05
C PRO A 420 -13.21 -10.97 -19.63
N VAL A 421 -12.49 -11.71 -18.78
CA VAL A 421 -11.42 -12.59 -19.28
C VAL A 421 -12.09 -13.53 -20.28
N PRO A 422 -11.66 -13.57 -21.55
CA PRO A 422 -12.21 -14.54 -22.47
C PRO A 422 -11.95 -15.90 -21.84
N ILE A 423 -13.03 -16.55 -21.38
CA ILE A 423 -12.98 -17.93 -20.90
C ILE A 423 -12.47 -18.69 -22.12
N ARG A 424 -11.22 -19.17 -22.05
CA ARG A 424 -10.76 -20.12 -23.05
C ARG A 424 -11.60 -21.38 -22.83
N GLU A 425 -12.70 -21.47 -23.54
CA GLU A 425 -13.48 -22.69 -23.63
C GLU A 425 -12.58 -23.75 -24.28
N GLY A 426 -12.08 -24.69 -23.47
CA GLY A 426 -11.40 -25.90 -23.94
C GLY A 426 -9.91 -25.78 -24.23
N LEU A 427 -9.08 -25.77 -23.17
CA LEU A 427 -7.75 -26.36 -23.21
C LEU A 427 -7.66 -27.50 -22.20
#